data_AF-A0A3M2A579-F1
#
_entry.id   AF-A0A3M2A579-F1
#
_cell.length_a   1.000
_cell.length_b   1.000
_cell.length_c   1.000
_cell.angle_alpha   90.00
_cell.angle_beta   90.00
_cell.angle_gamma   90.00
#
_symmetry.space_group_name_H-M   'P 1'
#
loop_
_entity.id
_entity.type
_entity.pdbx_description
1 polymer ?
#
loop_
_entity_poly.entity_id
_entity_poly.type
_entity_poly.pdbx_seq_one_letter_code
_entity_poly.pdbx_strand_id
1 'polypeptide(L)'
;MSHGLAPVLAVLLVTACGGDDGASSTGGTASGTESSTATATGTASGTSLTGSSSSSSQGSATATGTGTSSTTMGGSDTGTASGGSTTGTGTGTVGSSGGGTATGGGGIIDCNGKVWQCGNGIDDDGDGKVDADDPECTGPCDDDEGSFQTGIPGDNMDCKQDCFFDGNSGSGDDKCEWDLKCDPENPGANIGCPYTPGPQCNNMQADPSPQCKEFCEQYVPNGCDCWGCCRVSTPNGDVDIFLNGDPDCSLDNLDACEPCTYQADLCGNPCQPEQCELCFGQEPEDLPPGCTNPECPNDLTPCLDQADCPENFYCQTGCCYPPPG
;
A
#
# COMPACT_ATOMS: atom_id res chain seq x y z
N MET A 1 -7.50 -35.05 61.44
CA MET A 1 -6.41 -35.89 62.01
C MET A 1 -5.62 -36.43 60.84
N SER A 2 -4.28 -36.36 60.88
CA SER A 2 -3.36 -36.61 59.74
C SER A 2 -3.57 -35.61 58.57
N HIS A 3 -2.58 -35.02 57.89
CA HIS A 3 -1.21 -35.42 57.48
C HIS A 3 -1.21 -36.50 56.39
N GLY A 4 -0.52 -36.35 55.25
CA GLY A 4 0.28 -35.20 54.80
C GLY A 4 1.13 -35.56 53.56
N LEU A 5 2.26 -34.86 53.40
CA LEU A 5 3.35 -35.07 52.41
C LEU A 5 3.06 -34.67 50.94
N ALA A 6 3.78 -33.62 50.52
CA ALA A 6 4.14 -33.36 49.13
C ALA A 6 5.63 -33.74 48.91
N PRO A 7 6.06 -34.10 47.68
CA PRO A 7 7.46 -34.31 47.37
C PRO A 7 8.17 -32.98 47.05
N VAL A 8 9.31 -32.75 47.69
CA VAL A 8 10.32 -31.76 47.24
C VAL A 8 11.33 -32.51 46.37
N LEU A 9 11.71 -31.94 45.22
CA LEU A 9 12.87 -32.39 44.45
C LEU A 9 13.75 -31.19 44.09
N ALA A 10 15.06 -31.43 43.96
CA ALA A 10 16.08 -30.42 44.21
C ALA A 10 16.67 -29.75 42.95
N VAL A 11 17.19 -28.55 43.15
CA VAL A 11 18.03 -27.80 42.19
C VAL A 11 19.31 -28.57 41.86
N LEU A 12 19.72 -28.53 40.59
CA LEU A 12 21.09 -28.85 40.19
C LEU A 12 21.71 -27.64 39.48
N LEU A 13 22.67 -26.98 40.16
CA LEU A 13 23.51 -25.93 39.58
C LEU A 13 24.81 -26.56 39.08
N VAL A 14 25.18 -26.29 37.82
CA VAL A 14 26.47 -26.71 37.26
C VAL A 14 27.30 -25.46 36.97
N THR A 15 28.19 -25.12 37.90
CA THR A 15 29.20 -24.06 37.73
C THR A 15 30.54 -24.71 37.37
N ALA A 16 31.19 -24.25 36.30
CA ALA A 16 32.52 -24.70 35.89
C ALA A 16 33.44 -23.51 35.63
N CYS A 17 34.66 -23.53 36.20
CA CYS A 17 35.67 -22.48 36.08
C CYS A 17 37.09 -23.07 36.01
N GLY A 18 38.02 -22.36 35.33
CA GLY A 18 39.44 -22.25 35.72
C GLY A 18 40.49 -22.89 34.79
N GLY A 19 41.65 -22.20 34.65
CA GLY A 19 42.87 -22.69 33.96
C GLY A 19 42.95 -22.21 32.50
N ASP A 20 43.65 -21.14 32.09
CA ASP A 20 44.92 -20.50 32.51
C ASP A 20 46.21 -21.27 32.19
N ASP A 21 47.00 -20.75 31.23
CA ASP A 21 48.42 -20.33 31.37
C ASP A 21 49.03 -19.99 29.97
N GLY A 22 50.07 -19.12 29.86
CA GLY A 22 50.77 -19.00 28.55
C GLY A 22 51.79 -17.89 28.23
N ALA A 23 51.82 -16.75 28.93
CA ALA A 23 52.92 -15.75 28.98
C ALA A 23 53.59 -15.12 27.70
N SER A 24 53.70 -13.77 27.70
CA SER A 24 54.90 -12.96 27.32
C SER A 24 55.36 -12.88 25.84
N SER A 25 55.86 -11.78 25.25
CA SER A 25 55.90 -10.30 25.46
C SER A 25 56.44 -9.68 24.14
N THR A 26 56.67 -8.38 23.85
CA THR A 26 56.80 -7.08 24.56
C THR A 26 55.84 -6.03 23.91
N GLY A 27 55.84 -4.70 24.12
CA GLY A 27 56.67 -3.72 24.84
C GLY A 27 57.48 -2.81 23.89
N GLY A 28 57.04 -1.55 23.71
CA GLY A 28 57.73 -0.51 22.90
C GLY A 28 56.84 0.71 22.58
N THR A 29 57.22 1.89 23.06
CA THR A 29 56.44 3.15 22.95
C THR A 29 56.93 4.04 21.80
N ALA A 30 56.01 4.71 21.07
CA ALA A 30 56.24 6.05 20.51
C ALA A 30 54.94 6.68 19.97
N SER A 31 54.67 7.95 20.31
CA SER A 31 53.77 8.83 19.56
C SER A 31 54.60 9.72 18.63
N GLY A 32 54.05 10.11 17.48
CA GLY A 32 54.74 10.99 16.53
C GLY A 32 53.81 11.59 15.48
N THR A 33 53.25 12.76 15.79
CA THR A 33 52.64 13.65 14.79
C THR A 33 53.75 14.23 13.89
N GLU A 34 53.47 14.43 12.60
CA GLU A 34 53.78 15.70 11.92
C GLU A 34 53.01 15.81 10.60
N SER A 35 52.86 17.04 10.10
CA SER A 35 52.21 17.35 8.83
C SER A 35 53.23 17.90 7.82
N SER A 36 52.88 17.94 6.53
CA SER A 36 53.10 19.09 5.61
C SER A 36 53.57 18.74 4.19
N THR A 37 52.73 19.15 3.23
CA THR A 37 53.12 19.91 2.02
C THR A 37 53.80 19.19 0.84
N ALA A 38 53.35 19.56 -0.36
CA ALA A 38 53.79 19.05 -1.65
C ALA A 38 54.97 19.83 -2.26
N THR A 39 55.54 19.28 -3.33
CA THR A 39 56.13 20.06 -4.45
C THR A 39 55.99 19.24 -5.73
N ALA A 40 55.74 19.90 -6.86
CA ALA A 40 55.50 19.27 -8.16
C ALA A 40 56.71 19.38 -9.09
N THR A 41 56.80 18.45 -10.04
CA THR A 41 57.64 18.58 -11.26
C THR A 41 56.85 18.00 -12.43
N GLY A 42 56.81 18.68 -13.57
CA GLY A 42 56.06 18.22 -14.73
C GLY A 42 56.73 18.58 -16.07
N THR A 43 56.34 17.84 -17.12
CA THR A 43 56.56 18.07 -18.55
C THR A 43 55.45 17.29 -19.27
N ALA A 44 54.46 17.83 -19.99
CA ALA A 44 54.37 18.94 -20.96
C ALA A 44 54.53 18.50 -22.44
N SER A 45 53.38 18.16 -23.04
CA SER A 45 53.00 18.16 -24.48
C SER A 45 51.47 17.98 -24.47
N GLY A 46 50.60 18.76 -25.12
CA GLY A 46 50.76 19.76 -26.20
C GLY A 46 50.26 19.17 -27.54
N THR A 47 49.37 19.78 -28.34
CA THR A 47 48.71 21.10 -28.25
C THR A 47 47.41 21.16 -29.10
N SER A 48 46.26 21.33 -28.42
CA SER A 48 45.17 22.31 -28.68
C SER A 48 44.43 22.50 -30.04
N LEU A 49 43.08 22.39 -29.92
CA LEU A 49 42.04 23.40 -30.30
C LEU A 49 41.33 23.46 -31.67
N THR A 50 40.13 24.09 -31.61
CA THR A 50 39.15 24.50 -32.65
C THR A 50 38.23 23.41 -33.22
N GLY A 51 36.94 23.66 -33.52
CA GLY A 51 36.15 24.92 -33.47
C GLY A 51 34.63 24.66 -33.36
N SER A 52 33.81 25.72 -33.34
CA SER A 52 32.44 25.69 -32.76
C SER A 52 31.25 25.76 -33.73
N SER A 53 30.08 25.34 -33.21
CA SER A 53 28.73 25.96 -33.36
C SER A 53 27.83 25.68 -34.59
N SER A 54 26.51 25.87 -34.36
CA SER A 54 25.35 25.82 -35.28
C SER A 54 24.92 24.45 -35.83
N SER A 55 23.63 24.13 -36.03
CA SER A 55 22.34 24.70 -35.52
C SER A 55 21.14 23.85 -36.00
N SER A 56 20.04 23.76 -35.22
CA SER A 56 18.60 23.64 -35.64
C SER A 56 18.15 22.59 -36.69
N SER A 57 16.94 22.01 -36.69
CA SER A 57 15.83 21.79 -35.72
C SER A 57 14.67 21.11 -36.48
N GLN A 58 13.94 20.16 -35.86
CA GLN A 58 12.55 19.71 -36.13
C GLN A 58 12.03 19.54 -37.59
N GLY A 59 11.31 18.44 -37.85
CA GLY A 59 10.51 18.30 -39.08
C GLY A 59 9.60 17.07 -39.12
N SER A 60 8.28 17.29 -39.04
CA SER A 60 7.24 16.25 -39.17
C SER A 60 6.52 16.31 -40.52
N ALA A 61 6.15 15.15 -41.07
CA ALA A 61 5.10 14.95 -42.10
C ALA A 61 4.63 13.47 -42.02
N THR A 62 3.37 13.05 -42.08
CA THR A 62 2.11 13.56 -42.71
C THR A 62 1.93 13.21 -44.20
N ALA A 63 1.14 12.15 -44.48
CA ALA A 63 0.19 12.02 -45.62
C ALA A 63 -0.54 10.64 -45.61
N THR A 64 -1.66 10.35 -46.32
CA THR A 64 -2.95 11.05 -46.58
C THR A 64 -3.91 10.13 -47.37
N GLY A 65 -5.20 10.00 -46.97
CA GLY A 65 -6.35 9.69 -47.85
C GLY A 65 -6.77 8.22 -48.08
N THR A 66 -7.98 7.87 -48.57
CA THR A 66 -9.19 8.66 -48.92
C THR A 66 -10.48 7.80 -49.07
N GLY A 67 -11.64 8.25 -48.54
CA GLY A 67 -13.01 7.94 -49.04
C GLY A 67 -13.79 6.76 -48.42
N THR A 68 -15.14 6.61 -48.53
CA THR A 68 -16.24 7.49 -49.06
C THR A 68 -17.65 6.96 -48.66
N SER A 69 -18.57 7.83 -48.21
CA SER A 69 -20.04 7.62 -48.00
C SER A 69 -20.48 6.62 -46.89
N SER A 70 -21.66 6.72 -46.21
CA SER A 70 -22.98 7.24 -46.64
C SER A 70 -23.98 7.67 -45.50
N THR A 71 -24.68 8.81 -45.71
CA THR A 71 -26.11 9.14 -45.38
C THR A 71 -26.75 8.97 -43.97
N THR A 72 -27.17 10.12 -43.38
CA THR A 72 -28.52 10.47 -42.80
C THR A 72 -29.10 9.60 -41.65
N MET A 73 -29.77 10.07 -40.59
CA MET A 73 -30.47 11.32 -40.19
C MET A 73 -29.97 11.76 -38.78
N GLY A 74 -30.28 12.91 -38.18
CA GLY A 74 -31.16 14.03 -38.54
C GLY A 74 -32.11 14.39 -37.38
N GLY A 75 -31.81 15.45 -36.63
CA GLY A 75 -32.60 15.91 -35.49
C GLY A 75 -32.01 17.22 -34.94
N SER A 76 -32.71 18.33 -35.14
CA SER A 76 -32.32 19.66 -34.65
C SER A 76 -33.40 20.19 -33.74
N ASP A 77 -33.02 20.87 -32.67
CA ASP A 77 -33.87 21.88 -32.06
C ASP A 77 -33.04 23.07 -31.56
N THR A 78 -33.66 24.26 -31.50
CA THR A 78 -32.91 25.53 -31.49
C THR A 78 -33.17 26.39 -30.26
N GLY A 79 -32.10 26.73 -29.53
CA GLY A 79 -32.10 27.74 -28.46
C GLY A 79 -31.05 28.83 -28.72
N THR A 80 -31.47 30.10 -28.89
CA THR A 80 -30.57 31.23 -29.16
C THR A 80 -30.88 32.39 -28.23
N ALA A 81 -29.88 32.86 -27.46
CA ALA A 81 -29.64 34.30 -27.23
C ALA A 81 -28.35 34.61 -26.43
N SER A 82 -27.65 35.65 -26.89
CA SER A 82 -26.95 36.69 -26.11
C SER A 82 -26.04 36.29 -24.94
N GLY A 83 -24.74 36.28 -25.22
CA GLY A 83 -23.69 36.28 -24.21
C GLY A 83 -23.59 37.55 -23.34
N GLY A 84 -22.77 37.43 -22.30
CA GLY A 84 -22.31 38.50 -21.43
C GLY A 84 -20.85 38.24 -21.05
N SER A 85 -20.00 39.26 -21.19
CA SER A 85 -18.57 39.16 -20.87
C SER A 85 -18.26 39.95 -19.60
N THR A 86 -17.87 39.24 -18.54
CA THR A 86 -17.39 39.83 -17.28
C THR A 86 -16.26 38.98 -16.70
N THR A 87 -15.06 39.55 -16.63
CA THR A 87 -13.94 38.99 -15.86
C THR A 87 -14.28 39.00 -14.37
N GLY A 88 -14.09 37.87 -13.68
CA GLY A 88 -14.20 37.78 -12.23
C GLY A 88 -13.32 36.66 -11.69
N THR A 89 -12.36 37.01 -10.83
CA THR A 89 -11.52 36.03 -10.12
C THR A 89 -12.35 35.35 -9.03
N GLY A 90 -12.37 34.02 -9.01
CA GLY A 90 -13.06 33.23 -7.98
C GLY A 90 -12.39 31.87 -7.81
N THR A 91 -12.33 31.40 -6.57
CA THR A 91 -11.79 30.08 -6.19
C THR A 91 -12.59 28.97 -6.86
N GLY A 92 -11.92 27.90 -7.29
CA GLY A 92 -12.60 26.71 -7.82
C GLY A 92 -13.29 25.93 -6.69
N THR A 93 -14.60 26.10 -6.55
CA THR A 93 -15.47 25.07 -5.96
C THR A 93 -15.81 24.04 -7.04
N VAL A 94 -15.59 22.76 -6.76
CA VAL A 94 -16.05 21.68 -7.64
C VAL A 94 -17.58 21.70 -7.71
N GLY A 95 -18.11 21.65 -8.93
CA GLY A 95 -19.54 21.83 -9.19
C GLY A 95 -20.27 20.50 -9.28
N SER A 96 -20.85 20.03 -8.18
CA SER A 96 -21.77 18.89 -8.22
C SER A 96 -22.90 19.14 -9.23
N SER A 97 -23.24 18.13 -10.03
CA SER A 97 -24.26 18.22 -11.09
C SER A 97 -25.03 16.91 -11.34
N GLY A 98 -25.28 16.14 -10.27
CA GLY A 98 -26.44 15.25 -10.09
C GLY A 98 -26.59 14.04 -11.02
N GLY A 99 -26.46 12.83 -10.44
CA GLY A 99 -26.75 11.55 -11.09
C GLY A 99 -27.64 10.64 -10.24
N GLY A 100 -27.09 10.12 -9.14
CA GLY A 100 -27.77 9.24 -8.18
C GLY A 100 -28.30 9.94 -6.93
N THR A 101 -28.91 9.16 -6.03
CA THR A 101 -29.20 9.56 -4.65
C THR A 101 -28.93 8.36 -3.75
N ALA A 102 -27.64 8.05 -3.59
CA ALA A 102 -27.16 7.41 -2.38
C ALA A 102 -27.38 8.37 -1.18
N THR A 103 -27.44 7.83 0.02
CA THR A 103 -27.40 8.60 1.27
C THR A 103 -26.42 7.92 2.22
N GLY A 104 -25.23 7.64 1.71
CA GLY A 104 -24.03 7.45 2.53
C GLY A 104 -23.66 8.76 3.22
N GLY A 105 -23.09 8.67 4.42
CA GLY A 105 -22.77 9.85 5.24
C GLY A 105 -21.38 10.44 4.99
N GLY A 106 -20.58 9.79 4.13
CA GLY A 106 -19.19 10.15 3.88
C GLY A 106 -18.99 11.54 3.28
N GLY A 107 -17.96 12.22 3.78
CA GLY A 107 -17.43 13.43 3.16
C GLY A 107 -16.26 13.08 2.23
N ILE A 108 -16.24 13.71 1.05
CA ILE A 108 -15.18 13.58 0.03
C ILE A 108 -13.78 13.62 0.67
N ILE A 109 -12.96 12.63 0.34
CA ILE A 109 -11.62 12.42 0.89
C ILE A 109 -10.59 12.81 -0.19
N ASP A 110 -9.67 13.71 0.16
CA ASP A 110 -8.59 14.13 -0.74
C ASP A 110 -7.35 13.26 -0.51
N CYS A 111 -7.04 12.40 -1.48
CA CYS A 111 -5.76 11.68 -1.54
C CYS A 111 -4.77 12.54 -2.35
N ASN A 112 -3.94 13.29 -1.62
CA ASN A 112 -2.82 14.06 -2.16
C ASN A 112 -3.16 15.03 -3.33
N GLY A 113 -4.33 15.66 -3.27
CA GLY A 113 -4.84 16.59 -4.28
C GLY A 113 -5.58 15.95 -5.46
N LYS A 114 -5.86 14.64 -5.41
CA LYS A 114 -6.85 13.94 -6.24
C LYS A 114 -7.92 13.32 -5.34
N VAL A 115 -9.13 13.23 -5.89
CA VAL A 115 -10.21 12.39 -5.37
C VAL A 115 -10.37 11.23 -6.36
N TRP A 116 -10.50 10.01 -5.84
CA TRP A 116 -10.57 8.75 -6.59
C TRP A 116 -11.97 8.12 -6.45
N GLN A 117 -12.21 6.89 -6.92
CA GLN A 117 -13.54 6.27 -6.81
C GLN A 117 -13.88 6.03 -5.33
N CYS A 118 -13.00 5.34 -4.59
CA CYS A 118 -13.11 5.04 -3.16
C CYS A 118 -13.05 6.23 -2.17
N GLY A 119 -13.36 7.46 -2.60
CA GLY A 119 -13.35 8.65 -1.74
C GLY A 119 -14.09 9.87 -2.29
N ASN A 120 -14.98 9.70 -3.28
CA ASN A 120 -15.70 10.81 -3.93
C ASN A 120 -17.14 11.04 -3.46
N GLY A 121 -17.69 10.19 -2.60
CA GLY A 121 -19.05 10.28 -2.08
C GLY A 121 -20.10 9.72 -3.04
N ILE A 122 -19.72 8.75 -3.89
CA ILE A 122 -20.58 8.12 -4.89
C ILE A 122 -20.29 6.62 -4.95
N ASP A 123 -21.36 5.84 -4.83
CA ASP A 123 -21.56 4.47 -5.33
C ASP A 123 -21.35 4.46 -6.86
N ASP A 124 -20.10 4.28 -7.31
CA ASP A 124 -19.67 4.31 -8.72
C ASP A 124 -19.77 2.92 -9.39
N ASP A 125 -19.66 1.82 -8.61
CA ASP A 125 -19.85 0.43 -9.06
C ASP A 125 -21.35 0.04 -9.18
N GLY A 126 -22.17 0.39 -8.19
CA GLY A 126 -23.62 0.16 -8.16
C GLY A 126 -24.14 -0.92 -7.20
N ASP A 127 -23.34 -1.48 -6.28
CA ASP A 127 -23.78 -2.46 -5.27
C ASP A 127 -24.63 -1.82 -4.14
N GLY A 128 -24.36 -0.55 -3.81
CA GLY A 128 -25.08 0.23 -2.80
C GLY A 128 -24.30 0.61 -1.54
N LYS A 129 -23.04 0.18 -1.42
CA LYS A 129 -22.01 0.74 -0.52
C LYS A 129 -21.42 2.03 -1.13
N VAL A 130 -20.50 2.72 -0.45
CA VAL A 130 -19.93 4.02 -0.88
C VAL A 130 -18.54 4.28 -0.28
N ASP A 131 -17.54 4.59 -1.10
CA ASP A 131 -16.20 4.97 -0.64
C ASP A 131 -15.63 3.92 0.36
N ALA A 132 -15.17 4.36 1.54
CA ALA A 132 -14.68 3.51 2.62
C ALA A 132 -15.79 2.83 3.47
N ASP A 133 -17.08 3.01 3.14
CA ASP A 133 -18.14 2.08 3.56
C ASP A 133 -18.16 0.82 2.68
N ASP A 134 -17.37 0.78 1.59
CA ASP A 134 -17.15 -0.39 0.75
C ASP A 134 -15.92 -1.22 1.18
N PRO A 135 -16.06 -2.52 1.51
CA PRO A 135 -14.93 -3.41 1.76
C PRO A 135 -13.99 -3.65 0.56
N GLU A 136 -14.49 -3.53 -0.68
CA GLU A 136 -13.69 -3.65 -1.89
C GLU A 136 -12.65 -2.51 -1.97
N CYS A 137 -13.01 -1.33 -1.49
CA CYS A 137 -12.14 -0.15 -1.39
C CYS A 137 -11.05 -0.32 -0.31
N THR A 138 -9.80 -0.55 -0.75
CA THR A 138 -8.68 -0.83 0.16
C THR A 138 -8.18 0.43 0.87
N GLY A 139 -8.32 1.60 0.22
CA GLY A 139 -8.20 2.92 0.80
C GLY A 139 -8.75 4.04 -0.11
N PRO A 140 -8.80 5.30 0.38
CA PRO A 140 -9.41 6.44 -0.32
C PRO A 140 -8.58 6.99 -1.50
N CYS A 141 -7.58 6.23 -1.94
CA CYS A 141 -6.72 6.54 -3.07
C CYS A 141 -7.02 5.68 -4.30
N ASP A 142 -7.99 4.75 -4.22
CA ASP A 142 -8.20 3.72 -5.23
C ASP A 142 -9.17 4.15 -6.35
N ASP A 143 -8.82 3.85 -7.61
CA ASP A 143 -9.61 4.10 -8.85
C ASP A 143 -10.44 2.87 -9.29
N ASP A 144 -10.79 1.98 -8.37
CA ASP A 144 -11.77 0.92 -8.56
C ASP A 144 -12.49 0.66 -7.21
N GLU A 145 -13.81 0.61 -7.25
CA GLU A 145 -14.70 0.30 -6.11
C GLU A 145 -15.36 -1.08 -6.29
N GLY A 146 -15.31 -1.67 -7.49
CA GLY A 146 -15.96 -2.95 -7.82
C GLY A 146 -15.07 -4.19 -7.68
N SER A 147 -13.81 -4.03 -7.26
CA SER A 147 -12.85 -5.13 -7.07
C SER A 147 -11.75 -4.76 -6.08
N PHE A 148 -10.99 -5.75 -5.59
CA PHE A 148 -9.80 -5.53 -4.77
C PHE A 148 -8.57 -5.02 -5.55
N GLN A 149 -8.73 -4.50 -6.77
CA GLN A 149 -7.65 -3.78 -7.48
C GLN A 149 -7.60 -2.32 -7.01
N THR A 150 -6.42 -1.73 -6.83
CA THR A 150 -6.33 -0.29 -6.49
C THR A 150 -6.73 0.61 -7.65
N GLY A 151 -6.84 0.09 -8.88
CA GLY A 151 -7.12 0.87 -10.10
C GLY A 151 -6.01 1.85 -10.53
N ILE A 152 -5.02 2.12 -9.67
CA ILE A 152 -3.96 3.11 -9.88
C ILE A 152 -3.00 2.62 -11.01
N PRO A 153 -2.80 3.40 -12.11
CA PRO A 153 -2.08 2.91 -13.29
C PRO A 153 -0.58 2.62 -13.11
N GLY A 154 -0.26 1.35 -12.81
CA GLY A 154 1.10 0.84 -12.60
C GLY A 154 1.40 0.47 -11.15
N ASP A 155 0.40 0.57 -10.29
CA ASP A 155 0.45 0.25 -8.87
C ASP A 155 0.34 -1.24 -8.60
N ASN A 156 1.26 -1.81 -7.83
CA ASN A 156 1.35 -3.23 -7.45
C ASN A 156 1.20 -4.28 -8.58
N MET A 157 1.15 -3.84 -9.85
CA MET A 157 1.07 -4.63 -11.09
C MET A 157 2.45 -4.97 -11.69
N ASP A 158 3.47 -4.87 -10.86
CA ASP A 158 4.87 -5.28 -11.08
C ASP A 158 5.10 -6.58 -10.29
N CYS A 159 6.17 -7.31 -10.57
CA CYS A 159 6.53 -8.47 -9.76
C CYS A 159 7.02 -8.11 -8.35
N LYS A 160 7.29 -6.83 -8.08
CA LYS A 160 7.57 -6.30 -6.75
C LYS A 160 6.33 -5.66 -6.15
N GLN A 161 6.19 -5.74 -4.84
CA GLN A 161 5.22 -4.93 -4.08
C GLN A 161 5.99 -3.97 -3.15
N ASP A 162 5.39 -2.81 -2.97
CA ASP A 162 5.68 -1.78 -1.97
C ASP A 162 4.68 -1.95 -0.81
N CYS A 163 4.40 -0.91 -0.03
CA CYS A 163 3.31 -0.93 0.93
C CYS A 163 1.95 -0.82 0.22
N PHE A 164 1.25 -1.93 0.06
CA PHE A 164 0.00 -2.02 -0.71
C PHE A 164 -1.04 -0.93 -0.33
N PHE A 165 -1.14 -0.59 0.96
CA PHE A 165 -2.14 0.34 1.49
C PHE A 165 -1.66 1.80 1.61
N ASP A 166 -0.51 2.16 1.02
CA ASP A 166 -0.02 3.55 1.03
C ASP A 166 -0.53 4.42 -0.14
N GLY A 167 -1.32 3.84 -1.05
CA GLY A 167 -1.96 4.55 -2.15
C GLY A 167 -1.00 5.16 -3.18
N ASN A 168 0.26 4.71 -3.27
CA ASN A 168 1.20 5.19 -4.28
C ASN A 168 2.17 4.13 -4.83
N SER A 169 2.50 4.26 -6.12
CA SER A 169 3.21 3.21 -6.84
C SER A 169 4.74 3.35 -6.75
N GLY A 170 5.37 2.44 -6.02
CA GLY A 170 6.80 2.15 -6.04
C GLY A 170 7.53 2.44 -4.72
N SER A 171 8.48 1.55 -4.39
CA SER A 171 9.34 1.50 -3.18
C SER A 171 10.19 2.74 -2.79
N GLY A 172 9.85 3.93 -3.27
CA GLY A 172 10.68 5.13 -3.24
C GLY A 172 10.78 5.78 -1.87
N ASP A 173 9.66 5.90 -1.17
CA ASP A 173 9.53 6.67 0.07
C ASP A 173 9.35 5.78 1.32
N ASP A 174 8.69 4.62 1.18
CA ASP A 174 8.47 3.57 2.19
C ASP A 174 9.68 2.60 2.36
N LYS A 175 10.33 2.25 1.25
CA LYS A 175 11.38 1.22 1.10
C LYS A 175 10.89 -0.20 1.41
N CYS A 176 9.65 -0.52 1.10
CA CYS A 176 9.20 -1.90 1.03
C CYS A 176 9.61 -2.53 -0.31
N GLU A 177 10.00 -3.81 -0.30
CA GLU A 177 10.37 -4.53 -1.52
C GLU A 177 10.10 -6.04 -1.36
N TRP A 178 8.86 -6.45 -1.59
CA TRP A 178 8.49 -7.87 -1.76
C TRP A 178 8.77 -8.33 -3.21
N ASP A 179 8.81 -9.64 -3.48
CA ASP A 179 8.78 -10.19 -4.85
C ASP A 179 7.74 -11.32 -4.88
N LEU A 180 6.69 -11.14 -5.67
CA LEU A 180 5.61 -12.13 -5.84
C LEU A 180 6.14 -13.47 -6.37
N LYS A 181 7.29 -13.48 -7.06
CA LYS A 181 7.97 -14.72 -7.48
C LYS A 181 8.58 -15.51 -6.31
N CYS A 182 8.56 -14.98 -5.09
CA CYS A 182 9.02 -15.66 -3.90
C CYS A 182 7.88 -16.23 -3.04
N ASP A 183 6.63 -15.83 -3.29
CA ASP A 183 5.46 -16.43 -2.63
C ASP A 183 5.15 -17.81 -3.24
N PRO A 184 5.18 -18.91 -2.45
CA PRO A 184 4.92 -20.27 -2.94
C PRO A 184 3.49 -20.54 -3.39
N GLU A 185 2.49 -19.77 -2.93
CA GLU A 185 1.10 -19.88 -3.41
C GLU A 185 0.91 -19.20 -4.77
N ASN A 186 1.95 -18.49 -5.25
CA ASN A 186 2.10 -18.04 -6.63
C ASN A 186 1.05 -16.99 -7.11
N PRO A 187 0.72 -15.95 -6.30
CA PRO A 187 -0.28 -14.94 -6.63
C PRO A 187 0.02 -14.17 -7.92
N GLY A 188 1.25 -13.67 -8.07
CA GLY A 188 1.66 -12.88 -9.24
C GLY A 188 1.69 -13.63 -10.59
N ALA A 189 1.19 -14.86 -10.68
CA ALA A 189 1.23 -15.65 -11.90
C ALA A 189 0.50 -15.02 -13.08
N ASN A 190 -0.68 -14.42 -12.85
CA ASN A 190 -1.51 -13.87 -13.91
C ASN A 190 -0.93 -12.56 -14.51
N ILE A 191 -0.25 -11.75 -13.69
CA ILE A 191 0.54 -10.59 -14.15
C ILE A 191 1.93 -10.96 -14.71
N GLY A 192 2.25 -12.27 -14.82
CA GLY A 192 3.48 -12.76 -15.46
C GLY A 192 4.69 -12.89 -14.52
N CYS A 193 4.45 -12.94 -13.21
CA CYS A 193 5.42 -13.03 -12.13
C CYS A 193 5.33 -14.38 -11.35
N PRO A 194 5.38 -15.54 -12.03
CA PRO A 194 5.18 -16.84 -11.38
C PRO A 194 6.31 -17.23 -10.42
N TYR A 195 5.95 -18.01 -9.40
CA TYR A 195 6.85 -18.49 -8.35
C TYR A 195 8.13 -19.11 -8.91
N THR A 196 9.25 -18.49 -8.56
CA THR A 196 10.59 -18.80 -9.03
C THR A 196 11.53 -18.91 -7.82
N PRO A 197 11.50 -20.03 -7.08
CA PRO A 197 12.26 -20.19 -5.84
C PRO A 197 13.76 -20.05 -6.07
N GLY A 198 14.42 -19.23 -5.24
CA GLY A 198 15.86 -19.03 -5.32
C GLY A 198 16.45 -18.17 -4.20
N PRO A 199 17.79 -17.97 -4.19
CA PRO A 199 18.48 -17.27 -3.10
C PRO A 199 18.06 -15.81 -2.89
N GLN A 200 17.39 -15.18 -3.84
CA GLN A 200 16.83 -13.82 -3.72
C GLN A 200 15.73 -13.76 -2.65
N CYS A 201 14.90 -14.80 -2.55
CA CYS A 201 13.78 -14.88 -1.61
C CYS A 201 14.25 -14.88 -0.15
N ASN A 202 15.44 -15.43 0.12
CA ASN A 202 16.06 -15.47 1.45
C ASN A 202 16.37 -14.08 2.06
N ASN A 203 16.26 -13.00 1.30
CA ASN A 203 16.45 -11.63 1.79
C ASN A 203 15.11 -10.88 1.86
N MET A 204 14.28 -11.00 0.83
CA MET A 204 13.00 -10.26 0.72
C MET A 204 11.91 -10.85 1.62
N GLN A 205 11.98 -12.16 1.92
CA GLN A 205 11.07 -12.86 2.82
C GLN A 205 11.65 -13.09 4.23
N ALA A 206 12.73 -12.40 4.60
CA ALA A 206 13.42 -12.63 5.88
C ALA A 206 13.14 -11.54 6.93
N ASP A 207 13.11 -10.27 6.52
CA ASP A 207 12.68 -9.14 7.33
C ASP A 207 12.46 -7.92 6.40
N PRO A 208 11.26 -7.31 6.36
CA PRO A 208 11.10 -5.98 5.76
C PRO A 208 12.03 -4.97 6.44
N SER A 209 12.42 -3.91 5.73
CA SER A 209 13.24 -2.87 6.37
C SER A 209 12.47 -2.26 7.55
N PRO A 210 13.10 -1.92 8.70
CA PRO A 210 12.38 -1.29 9.82
C PRO A 210 11.66 0.01 9.44
N GLN A 211 12.10 0.67 8.36
CA GLN A 211 11.46 1.88 7.83
C GLN A 211 10.17 1.56 7.07
N CYS A 212 10.17 0.47 6.30
CA CYS A 212 8.98 -0.06 5.65
C CYS A 212 7.93 -0.47 6.69
N LYS A 213 8.31 -1.16 7.77
CA LYS A 213 7.40 -1.50 8.87
C LYS A 213 6.82 -0.25 9.54
N GLU A 214 7.69 0.66 10.00
CA GLU A 214 7.30 1.91 10.68
C GLU A 214 6.42 2.82 9.82
N PHE A 215 6.49 2.70 8.48
CA PHE A 215 5.63 3.42 7.55
C PHE A 215 4.33 2.66 7.20
N CYS A 216 4.41 1.36 6.92
CA CYS A 216 3.31 0.58 6.35
C CYS A 216 2.34 0.01 7.39
N GLU A 217 2.84 -0.47 8.55
CA GLU A 217 2.03 -1.17 9.57
C GLU A 217 0.86 -0.31 10.11
N GLN A 218 0.87 1.01 9.91
CA GLN A 218 -0.21 1.92 10.30
C GLN A 218 -1.39 1.97 9.31
N TYR A 219 -1.23 1.45 8.10
CA TYR A 219 -2.24 1.46 7.02
C TYR A 219 -2.78 0.06 6.67
N VAL A 220 -2.20 -1.01 7.25
CA VAL A 220 -2.61 -2.40 6.98
C VAL A 220 -3.91 -2.72 7.73
N PRO A 221 -5.01 -3.08 7.04
CA PRO A 221 -6.27 -3.46 7.68
C PRO A 221 -6.13 -4.65 8.62
N ASN A 222 -7.01 -4.74 9.62
CA ASN A 222 -7.06 -5.88 10.54
C ASN A 222 -7.34 -7.19 9.78
N GLY A 223 -6.36 -8.07 9.64
CA GLY A 223 -6.42 -9.32 8.87
C GLY A 223 -5.53 -9.32 7.63
N CYS A 224 -4.91 -8.20 7.27
CA CYS A 224 -4.02 -8.06 6.12
C CYS A 224 -2.53 -8.07 6.50
N ASP A 225 -1.67 -8.15 5.48
CA ASP A 225 -0.24 -7.85 5.55
C ASP A 225 0.14 -6.75 4.55
N CYS A 226 1.31 -6.15 4.74
CA CYS A 226 1.81 -5.02 3.95
C CYS A 226 1.83 -5.25 2.42
N TRP A 227 1.74 -6.50 1.95
CA TRP A 227 1.87 -6.90 0.54
C TRP A 227 0.53 -7.18 -0.15
N GLY A 228 -0.59 -6.79 0.48
CA GLY A 228 -1.91 -7.08 -0.05
C GLY A 228 -2.33 -8.54 0.09
N CYS A 229 -1.76 -9.31 1.03
CA CYS A 229 -2.31 -10.62 1.38
C CYS A 229 -3.26 -10.48 2.58
N CYS A 230 -4.55 -10.73 2.37
CA CYS A 230 -5.60 -10.53 3.38
C CYS A 230 -6.34 -11.83 3.71
N ARG A 231 -6.59 -12.05 5.00
CA ARG A 231 -7.37 -13.20 5.48
C ARG A 231 -8.85 -12.86 5.61
N VAL A 232 -9.68 -13.53 4.82
CA VAL A 232 -11.15 -13.41 4.87
C VAL A 232 -11.75 -14.67 5.48
N SER A 233 -12.59 -14.52 6.51
CA SER A 233 -13.26 -15.64 7.20
C SER A 233 -14.54 -16.07 6.49
N THR A 234 -14.49 -17.19 5.73
CA THR A 234 -15.68 -17.71 5.02
C THR A 234 -16.46 -18.73 5.85
N PRO A 235 -17.73 -19.05 5.51
CA PRO A 235 -18.48 -20.16 6.11
C PRO A 235 -17.83 -21.56 5.98
N ASN A 236 -16.81 -21.71 5.14
CA ASN A 236 -16.04 -22.96 4.97
C ASN A 236 -14.72 -22.98 5.76
N GLY A 237 -14.34 -21.85 6.38
CA GLY A 237 -13.03 -21.59 6.96
C GLY A 237 -12.38 -20.35 6.35
N ASP A 238 -11.27 -19.91 6.94
CA ASP A 238 -10.53 -18.73 6.47
C ASP A 238 -9.78 -19.01 5.16
N VAL A 239 -9.69 -17.99 4.30
CA VAL A 239 -8.90 -17.98 3.06
C VAL A 239 -7.95 -16.79 3.05
N ASP A 240 -6.75 -16.98 2.50
CA ASP A 240 -5.75 -15.93 2.32
C ASP A 240 -5.76 -15.50 0.85
N ILE A 241 -6.28 -14.30 0.56
CA ILE A 241 -6.44 -13.77 -0.80
C ILE A 241 -5.44 -12.65 -1.09
N PHE A 242 -4.98 -12.61 -2.34
CA PHE A 242 -4.14 -11.53 -2.86
C PHE A 242 -5.02 -10.43 -3.46
N LEU A 243 -4.92 -9.22 -2.90
CA LEU A 243 -5.49 -8.01 -3.47
C LEU A 243 -4.71 -7.64 -4.76
N ASN A 244 -5.35 -6.91 -5.68
CA ASN A 244 -4.80 -6.54 -6.99
C ASN A 244 -4.38 -7.74 -7.89
N GLY A 245 -5.02 -8.89 -7.70
CA GLY A 245 -4.92 -10.07 -8.55
C GLY A 245 -5.80 -10.00 -9.81
N ASP A 246 -6.69 -10.97 -9.99
CA ASP A 246 -7.68 -10.97 -11.08
C ASP A 246 -8.69 -9.81 -10.94
N PRO A 247 -9.06 -9.08 -12.02
CA PRO A 247 -10.07 -8.01 -11.95
C PRO A 247 -11.48 -8.44 -11.51
N ASP A 248 -11.81 -9.75 -11.57
CA ASP A 248 -13.08 -10.27 -11.04
C ASP A 248 -13.01 -10.57 -9.52
N CYS A 249 -11.90 -10.26 -8.80
CA CYS A 249 -11.69 -10.56 -7.37
C CYS A 249 -12.32 -9.54 -6.42
N SER A 250 -13.30 -9.99 -5.62
CA SER A 250 -14.02 -9.22 -4.58
C SER A 250 -14.55 -10.15 -3.47
N LEU A 251 -15.16 -9.63 -2.40
CA LEU A 251 -15.84 -10.43 -1.36
C LEU A 251 -16.93 -11.34 -1.93
N ASP A 252 -17.71 -10.83 -2.88
CA ASP A 252 -18.81 -11.58 -3.51
C ASP A 252 -18.28 -12.63 -4.52
N ASN A 253 -16.98 -12.59 -4.85
CA ASN A 253 -16.33 -13.50 -5.80
C ASN A 253 -14.90 -13.95 -5.40
N LEU A 254 -14.71 -14.36 -4.13
CA LEU A 254 -13.43 -14.88 -3.60
C LEU A 254 -12.84 -16.07 -4.40
N ASP A 255 -13.64 -16.77 -5.21
CA ASP A 255 -13.19 -17.86 -6.11
C ASP A 255 -12.34 -17.35 -7.31
N ALA A 256 -12.34 -16.04 -7.60
CA ALA A 256 -11.47 -15.42 -8.61
C ALA A 256 -10.12 -14.97 -8.06
N CYS A 257 -10.04 -14.66 -6.78
CA CYS A 257 -8.84 -14.16 -6.12
C CYS A 257 -7.72 -15.20 -6.07
N GLU A 258 -6.50 -14.81 -6.43
CA GLU A 258 -5.33 -15.66 -6.29
C GLU A 258 -4.94 -15.87 -4.81
N PRO A 259 -4.48 -17.07 -4.42
CA PRO A 259 -4.01 -17.32 -3.06
C PRO A 259 -2.60 -16.73 -2.84
N CYS A 260 -2.33 -16.32 -1.60
CA CYS A 260 -1.05 -15.78 -1.15
C CYS A 260 -0.60 -16.40 0.18
N THR A 261 0.68 -16.23 0.51
CA THR A 261 1.23 -16.64 1.80
C THR A 261 1.17 -15.46 2.78
N TYR A 262 0.22 -15.50 3.71
CA TYR A 262 0.03 -14.44 4.72
C TYR A 262 1.25 -14.24 5.65
N GLN A 263 1.85 -13.05 5.65
CA GLN A 263 3.12 -12.70 6.32
C GLN A 263 2.95 -12.12 7.73
N ALA A 264 2.07 -12.72 8.54
CA ALA A 264 1.72 -12.34 9.91
C ALA A 264 2.91 -11.84 10.78
N ASP A 265 4.01 -12.61 10.80
CA ASP A 265 5.18 -12.35 11.66
C ASP A 265 6.17 -11.32 11.06
N LEU A 266 6.02 -10.94 9.79
CA LEU A 266 6.96 -10.02 9.10
C LEU A 266 6.43 -8.59 9.02
N CYS A 267 5.19 -8.43 8.56
CA CYS A 267 4.55 -7.13 8.25
C CYS A 267 3.03 -7.31 8.23
N GLY A 268 2.48 -8.06 9.20
CA GLY A 268 1.05 -8.33 9.30
C GLY A 268 0.38 -7.51 10.38
N ASN A 269 -0.90 -7.21 10.19
CA ASN A 269 -1.82 -6.78 11.24
C ASN A 269 -2.85 -7.89 11.47
N PRO A 270 -2.58 -8.94 12.28
CA PRO A 270 -3.46 -10.11 12.34
C PRO A 270 -4.69 -9.84 13.23
N CYS A 271 -5.87 -9.73 12.63
CA CYS A 271 -7.13 -9.43 13.33
C CYS A 271 -7.36 -10.27 14.60
N GLN A 272 -7.83 -9.61 15.67
CA GLN A 272 -8.12 -10.18 16.99
C GLN A 272 -9.61 -9.96 17.37
N PRO A 273 -10.57 -10.75 16.85
CA PRO A 273 -11.99 -10.57 17.13
C PRO A 273 -12.34 -10.59 18.63
N GLU A 274 -11.61 -11.34 19.46
CA GLU A 274 -11.81 -11.35 20.92
C GLU A 274 -11.43 -10.04 21.62
N GLN A 275 -10.73 -9.13 20.93
CA GLN A 275 -10.45 -7.76 21.36
C GLN A 275 -11.42 -6.74 20.75
N CYS A 276 -12.49 -7.20 20.09
CA CYS A 276 -13.44 -6.36 19.35
C CYS A 276 -12.81 -5.61 18.16
N GLU A 277 -11.76 -6.16 17.53
CA GLU A 277 -11.37 -5.72 16.19
C GLU A 277 -12.39 -6.22 15.16
N LEU A 278 -12.77 -5.37 14.22
CA LEU A 278 -13.48 -5.77 12.99
C LEU A 278 -12.42 -6.21 11.97
N CYS A 279 -12.58 -7.36 11.31
CA CYS A 279 -11.59 -7.84 10.35
C CYS A 279 -11.87 -7.34 8.91
N PHE A 280 -10.87 -7.48 8.04
CA PHE A 280 -11.00 -7.27 6.60
C PHE A 280 -12.10 -8.18 6.04
N GLY A 281 -13.00 -7.60 5.23
CA GLY A 281 -14.15 -8.31 4.67
C GLY A 281 -15.28 -8.65 5.64
N GLN A 282 -15.40 -7.94 6.77
CA GLN A 282 -16.50 -8.07 7.73
C GLN A 282 -17.32 -6.79 7.84
N GLU A 283 -18.63 -6.93 8.03
CA GLU A 283 -19.52 -5.80 8.35
C GLU A 283 -19.58 -5.56 9.88
N PRO A 284 -19.98 -4.36 10.35
CA PRO A 284 -20.17 -4.09 11.77
C PRO A 284 -21.12 -5.05 12.52
N GLU A 285 -21.96 -5.83 11.83
CA GLU A 285 -22.80 -6.88 12.46
C GLU A 285 -22.11 -8.22 12.72
N ASP A 286 -20.91 -8.46 12.17
CA ASP A 286 -20.06 -9.62 12.47
C ASP A 286 -19.32 -9.52 13.81
N LEU A 287 -19.26 -8.32 14.40
CA LEU A 287 -18.55 -8.04 15.66
C LEU A 287 -18.97 -9.01 16.79
N PRO A 288 -18.03 -9.67 17.50
CA PRO A 288 -18.37 -10.75 18.42
C PRO A 288 -19.34 -10.37 19.55
N PRO A 289 -20.26 -11.28 19.96
CA PRO A 289 -21.33 -10.99 20.93
C PRO A 289 -20.86 -10.46 22.29
N GLY A 290 -20.87 -9.13 22.43
CA GLY A 290 -20.37 -8.40 23.61
C GLY A 290 -19.68 -7.10 23.22
N CYS A 291 -19.07 -7.08 22.04
CA CYS A 291 -18.66 -5.87 21.34
C CYS A 291 -19.91 -5.08 20.94
N THR A 292 -19.92 -3.77 21.17
CA THR A 292 -20.97 -2.84 20.69
C THR A 292 -20.45 -1.80 19.71
N ASN A 293 -19.14 -1.86 19.47
CA ASN A 293 -18.32 -0.92 18.72
C ASN A 293 -16.96 -1.61 18.53
N PRO A 294 -16.21 -1.38 17.44
CA PRO A 294 -14.83 -1.81 17.36
C PRO A 294 -13.95 -1.13 18.42
N GLU A 295 -12.89 -1.81 18.86
CA GLU A 295 -11.76 -1.21 19.61
C GLU A 295 -10.60 -0.91 18.65
N CYS A 296 -9.87 0.18 18.89
CA CYS A 296 -8.87 0.72 17.96
C CYS A 296 -7.50 0.96 18.63
N PRO A 297 -6.39 0.80 17.90
CA PRO A 297 -5.06 1.11 18.41
C PRO A 297 -4.84 2.62 18.59
N ASN A 298 -3.82 2.98 19.37
CA ASN A 298 -3.23 4.34 19.43
C ASN A 298 -4.19 5.51 19.74
N ASP A 299 -5.28 5.26 20.48
CA ASP A 299 -6.36 6.24 20.74
C ASP A 299 -7.04 6.78 19.44
N LEU A 300 -7.00 6.02 18.33
CA LEU A 300 -7.75 6.34 17.11
C LEU A 300 -9.26 6.36 17.39
N THR A 301 -9.99 7.12 16.58
CA THR A 301 -11.47 7.19 16.69
C THR A 301 -12.07 5.94 16.06
N PRO A 302 -12.86 5.14 16.79
CA PRO A 302 -13.59 4.03 16.20
C PRO A 302 -14.77 4.50 15.35
N CYS A 303 -15.15 3.71 14.34
CA CYS A 303 -16.27 3.97 13.44
C CYS A 303 -17.07 2.69 13.17
N LEU A 304 -18.37 2.86 12.86
CA LEU A 304 -19.20 1.82 12.25
C LEU A 304 -19.46 2.11 10.76
N ASP A 305 -19.43 3.38 10.39
CA ASP A 305 -19.53 3.89 9.02
C ASP A 305 -18.64 5.14 8.85
N GLN A 306 -18.46 5.58 7.61
CA GLN A 306 -17.63 6.71 7.21
C GLN A 306 -18.13 8.07 7.76
N ALA A 307 -19.35 8.14 8.32
CA ALA A 307 -19.89 9.34 8.95
C ALA A 307 -19.50 9.50 10.43
N ASP A 308 -19.00 8.45 11.09
CA ASP A 308 -18.39 8.53 12.42
C ASP A 308 -17.01 9.25 12.38
N CYS A 309 -16.34 9.25 11.21
CA CYS A 309 -14.97 9.73 11.10
C CYS A 309 -14.80 11.26 10.99
N PRO A 310 -13.66 11.82 11.48
CA PRO A 310 -13.35 13.23 11.31
C PRO A 310 -13.18 13.67 9.84
N GLU A 311 -13.28 14.98 9.57
CA GLU A 311 -13.01 15.53 8.23
C GLU A 311 -11.61 15.12 7.72
N ASN A 312 -11.55 14.50 6.54
CA ASN A 312 -10.34 13.94 5.90
C ASN A 312 -9.74 12.73 6.66
N PHE A 313 -10.58 11.89 7.27
CA PHE A 313 -10.24 10.54 7.73
C PHE A 313 -11.18 9.54 7.04
N TYR A 314 -10.76 8.28 6.90
CA TYR A 314 -11.56 7.18 6.37
C TYR A 314 -11.73 6.05 7.38
N CYS A 315 -12.89 5.38 7.38
CA CYS A 315 -13.12 4.19 8.20
C CYS A 315 -12.47 2.98 7.54
N GLN A 316 -11.56 2.29 8.24
CA GLN A 316 -10.90 1.08 7.74
C GLN A 316 -10.92 0.04 8.85
N THR A 317 -11.56 -1.11 8.62
CA THR A 317 -11.70 -2.19 9.63
C THR A 317 -12.16 -1.69 11.01
N GLY A 318 -13.11 -0.75 11.02
CA GLY A 318 -13.72 -0.20 12.23
C GLY A 318 -12.98 0.96 12.90
N CYS A 319 -11.89 1.47 12.32
CA CYS A 319 -11.11 2.58 12.89
C CYS A 319 -10.87 3.70 11.87
N CYS A 320 -10.91 4.96 12.31
CA CYS A 320 -10.70 6.11 11.45
C CYS A 320 -9.20 6.41 11.28
N TYR A 321 -8.69 6.19 10.06
CA TYR A 321 -7.32 6.49 9.65
C TYR A 321 -7.25 7.76 8.80
N PRO A 322 -6.15 8.53 8.83
CA PRO A 322 -5.91 9.54 7.81
C PRO A 322 -5.61 8.85 6.46
N PRO A 323 -5.98 9.43 5.31
CA PRO A 323 -5.51 8.93 4.02
C PRO A 323 -3.97 8.91 3.98
N PRO A 324 -3.34 7.96 3.28
CA PRO A 324 -1.90 7.93 3.13
C PRO A 324 -1.41 9.15 2.31
N GLY A 325 -0.13 9.52 2.49
CA GLY A 325 0.33 10.90 2.22
C GLY A 325 1.80 11.06 1.86
#